data_AF-A0A933CIH6-F1
#
_entry.id   AF-A0A933CIH6-F1
#
_cell.length_a   1.000
_cell.length_b   1.000
_cell.length_c   1.000
_cell.angle_alpha   90.00
_cell.angle_beta   90.00
_cell.angle_gamma   90.00
#
_symmetry.space_group_name_H-M   'P 1'
#
loop_
_entity.id
_entity.type
_entity.pdbx_description
1 polymer ?
#
loop_
_entity_poly.entity_id
_entity_poly.type
_entity_poly.pdbx_seq_one_letter_code
_entity_poly.pdbx_strand_id
1 'polypeptide(L)'
;MLLAVPAYPTPAAAKKAQVSVPDTGLTEEQKIVHLLNRIGYGPRPGDLERVRQMGVAAYLEQQLNPETILDQEVERRLAGFKTLQMDSFQLLAAYPPPQLLRGIEQRLGPQLGMDPDAAGAMFPELERFRERQERRAQSAEGQSEATKGDDPVTRELGRRERLSPEERMREAMSSPARIVIELSQAKLLRAIYSERQLAEVMTDFWFNHFNVFVGKGADRWLTTSYEQEAIRLHALGKFRDLLGATAQHPAMLFYLDNWLSADPKADYDQRELRRRYFAYLQGQGMQPGALLLEVFRQRGLDTSRVEQYLERQMDRMEAMDNPRRGRFTRRRPDDQRRPQAPQQQRRGLNENYARELLELHTLGVD
;
A
#
# COMPACT_ATOMS: atom_id res chain seq x y z
N MET A 1 -4.10 -13.85 -12.91
CA MET A 1 -4.23 -12.81 -13.95
C MET A 1 -3.12 -11.81 -13.69
N LEU A 2 -2.17 -11.66 -14.61
CA LEU A 2 -1.23 -10.53 -14.56
C LEU A 2 -2.07 -9.27 -14.79
N LEU A 3 -2.33 -8.51 -13.72
CA LEU A 3 -2.85 -7.16 -13.89
C LEU A 3 -1.69 -6.36 -14.49
N ALA A 4 -1.83 -6.00 -15.76
CA ALA A 4 -0.99 -4.96 -16.33
C ALA A 4 -1.12 -3.74 -15.41
N VAL A 5 -0.02 -3.04 -15.10
CA VAL A 5 -0.08 -1.65 -14.61
C VAL A 5 -1.17 -0.98 -15.45
N PRO A 6 -2.20 -0.35 -14.86
CA PRO A 6 -3.13 0.41 -15.65
C PRO A 6 -2.34 1.57 -16.27
N ALA A 7 -1.84 1.32 -17.48
CA ALA A 7 -1.59 2.34 -18.46
C ALA A 7 -2.94 3.02 -18.69
N TYR A 8 -2.90 4.32 -18.99
CA TYR A 8 -4.07 4.99 -19.53
C TYR A 8 -4.69 4.07 -20.59
N PRO A 9 -6.00 3.76 -20.49
CA PRO A 9 -6.63 2.83 -21.40
C PRO A 9 -6.37 3.27 -22.84
N THR A 10 -6.40 2.31 -23.76
CA THR A 10 -6.26 2.49 -25.22
C THR A 10 -6.83 3.83 -25.67
N PRO A 11 -6.11 4.63 -26.51
CA PRO A 11 -6.50 6.00 -26.85
C PRO A 11 -7.99 6.11 -27.15
N ALA A 12 -8.73 6.73 -26.24
CA ALA A 12 -10.10 7.13 -26.51
C ALA A 12 -10.08 8.31 -27.49
N ALA A 13 -11.19 8.54 -28.19
CA ALA A 13 -11.30 9.71 -29.05
C ALA A 13 -11.09 11.00 -28.22
N ALA A 14 -10.10 11.80 -28.61
CA ALA A 14 -9.73 13.03 -27.92
C ALA A 14 -10.94 13.95 -27.76
N LYS A 15 -11.17 14.46 -26.55
CA LYS A 15 -12.11 15.57 -26.37
C LYS A 15 -11.42 16.85 -26.82
N LYS A 16 -11.98 17.50 -27.84
CA LYS A 16 -11.46 18.80 -28.29
C LYS A 16 -11.65 19.85 -27.19
N ALA A 17 -10.56 20.31 -26.61
CA ALA A 17 -10.58 21.44 -25.70
C ALA A 17 -10.46 22.72 -26.54
N GLN A 18 -11.33 23.72 -26.31
CA GLN A 18 -11.13 25.05 -26.89
C GLN A 18 -9.97 25.75 -26.18
N VAL A 19 -8.75 25.51 -26.67
CA VAL A 19 -7.54 26.13 -26.13
C VAL A 19 -7.25 27.42 -26.90
N SER A 20 -7.34 28.56 -26.21
CA SER A 20 -6.87 29.86 -26.71
C SER A 20 -5.58 30.26 -26.00
N VAL A 21 -4.56 30.66 -26.75
CA VAL A 21 -3.33 31.21 -26.18
C VAL A 21 -3.50 32.73 -26.04
N PRO A 22 -3.45 33.29 -24.82
CA PRO A 22 -3.59 34.74 -24.63
C PRO A 22 -2.41 35.50 -25.24
N ASP A 23 -2.65 36.74 -25.68
CA ASP A 23 -1.59 37.63 -26.11
C ASP A 23 -0.89 38.23 -24.87
N THR A 24 0.35 37.83 -24.65
CA THR A 24 1.14 38.14 -23.45
C THR A 24 2.34 39.04 -23.73
N GLY A 25 2.56 39.46 -24.98
CA GLY A 25 3.76 40.19 -25.39
C GLY A 25 5.05 39.36 -25.37
N LEU A 26 4.98 38.07 -25.03
CA LEU A 26 6.12 37.15 -25.05
C LEU A 26 6.45 36.72 -26.48
N THR A 27 7.73 36.44 -26.75
CA THR A 27 8.14 35.77 -27.99
C THR A 27 7.61 34.34 -28.01
N GLU A 28 7.50 33.74 -29.20
CA GLU A 28 7.04 32.35 -29.34
C GLU A 28 7.89 31.36 -28.53
N GLU A 29 9.22 31.55 -28.51
CA GLU A 29 10.11 30.72 -27.71
C GLU A 29 9.87 30.90 -26.21
N GLN A 30 9.67 32.13 -25.73
CA GLN A 30 9.33 32.40 -24.33
C GLN A 30 8.00 31.76 -23.93
N LYS A 31 6.99 31.77 -24.82
CA LYS A 31 5.71 31.09 -24.58
C LYS A 31 5.90 29.57 -24.44
N ILE A 32 6.71 28.96 -25.30
CA ILE A 32 7.00 27.53 -25.26
C ILE A 32 7.72 27.15 -23.96
N VAL A 33 8.77 27.88 -23.59
CA VAL A 33 9.52 27.62 -22.35
C VAL A 33 8.63 27.83 -21.12
N HIS A 34 7.79 28.88 -21.12
CA HIS A 34 6.83 29.11 -20.05
C HIS A 34 5.84 27.95 -19.93
N LEU A 35 5.27 27.49 -21.04
CA LEU A 35 4.36 26.35 -21.08
C LEU A 35 5.02 25.10 -20.48
N LEU A 36 6.19 24.70 -20.98
CA LEU A 36 6.89 23.49 -20.54
C LEU A 36 7.26 23.51 -19.05
N ASN A 37 7.58 24.69 -18.50
CA ASN A 37 7.83 24.86 -17.06
C ASN A 37 6.55 24.82 -16.22
N ARG A 38 5.38 25.11 -16.78
CA ARG A 38 4.11 25.17 -16.05
C ARG A 38 3.31 23.87 -16.11
N ILE A 39 3.42 23.13 -17.20
CA ILE A 39 2.64 21.89 -17.41
C ILE A 39 3.51 20.63 -17.41
N GLY A 40 4.78 20.74 -17.05
CA GLY A 40 5.73 19.63 -17.00
C GLY A 40 6.85 19.90 -16.02
N TYR A 41 7.88 19.06 -16.02
CA TYR A 41 9.06 19.23 -15.17
C TYR A 41 10.10 20.18 -15.77
N GLY A 42 9.69 21.02 -16.75
CA GLY A 42 10.56 21.87 -17.54
C GLY A 42 10.94 21.28 -18.90
N PRO A 43 11.61 22.08 -19.76
CA PRO A 43 11.97 21.66 -21.11
C PRO A 43 13.05 20.57 -21.11
N ARG A 44 12.81 19.48 -21.86
CA ARG A 44 13.80 18.43 -22.14
C ARG A 44 14.41 18.63 -23.54
N PRO A 45 15.55 17.96 -23.85
CA PRO A 45 16.12 18.02 -25.19
C PRO A 45 15.09 17.65 -26.27
N GLY A 46 14.84 18.56 -27.22
CA GLY A 46 13.89 18.39 -28.32
C GLY A 46 12.45 18.85 -28.05
N ASP A 47 12.09 19.17 -26.80
CA ASP A 47 10.72 19.61 -26.48
C ASP A 47 10.41 20.97 -27.13
N LEU A 48 11.37 21.91 -27.15
CA LEU A 48 11.16 23.23 -27.76
C LEU A 48 10.84 23.11 -29.26
N GLU A 49 11.62 22.30 -29.98
CA GLU A 49 11.42 22.05 -31.41
C GLU A 49 10.07 21.39 -31.66
N ARG A 50 9.71 20.39 -30.85
CA ARG A 50 8.43 19.70 -30.95
C ARG A 50 7.25 20.64 -30.74
N VAL A 51 7.26 21.44 -29.67
CA VAL A 51 6.16 22.39 -29.40
C VAL A 51 6.12 23.47 -30.48
N ARG A 52 7.28 23.93 -30.98
CA ARG A 52 7.33 24.89 -32.10
C ARG A 52 6.69 24.35 -33.37
N GLN A 53 6.88 23.05 -33.67
CA GLN A 53 6.28 22.39 -34.83
C GLN A 53 4.78 22.12 -34.65
N MET A 54 4.36 21.71 -33.45
CA MET A 54 2.95 21.41 -33.15
C MET A 54 2.12 22.69 -32.96
N GLY A 55 2.74 23.74 -32.42
CA GLY A 55 2.06 24.90 -31.84
C GLY A 55 1.65 24.66 -30.38
N VAL A 56 1.71 25.73 -29.57
CA VAL A 56 1.39 25.71 -28.13
C VAL A 56 -0.01 25.15 -27.85
N ALA A 57 -1.02 25.59 -28.62
CA ALA A 57 -2.40 25.17 -28.39
C ALA A 57 -2.60 23.66 -28.62
N ALA A 58 -2.06 23.13 -29.71
CA ALA A 58 -2.16 21.70 -30.03
C ALA A 58 -1.37 20.83 -29.05
N TYR A 59 -0.20 21.30 -28.59
CA TYR A 59 0.55 20.60 -27.55
C TYR A 59 -0.23 20.55 -26.23
N LEU A 60 -0.81 21.67 -25.79
CA LEU A 60 -1.62 21.71 -24.56
C LEU A 60 -2.87 20.82 -24.68
N GLU A 61 -3.56 20.84 -25.82
CA GLU A 61 -4.70 19.95 -26.08
C GLU A 61 -4.29 18.47 -26.01
N GLN A 62 -3.12 18.11 -26.57
CA GLN A 62 -2.58 16.75 -26.45
C GLN A 62 -2.30 16.37 -24.99
N GLN A 63 -1.67 17.27 -24.21
CA GLN A 63 -1.37 17.02 -22.79
C GLN A 63 -2.62 16.87 -21.90
N LEU A 64 -3.71 17.54 -22.25
CA LEU A 64 -5.01 17.41 -21.58
C LEU A 64 -5.74 16.10 -21.92
N ASN A 65 -5.30 15.38 -22.95
CA ASN A 65 -5.83 14.08 -23.36
C ASN A 65 -4.70 13.03 -23.35
N PRO A 66 -4.14 12.68 -22.17
CA PRO A 66 -2.95 11.83 -22.05
C PRO A 66 -3.09 10.44 -22.68
N GLU A 67 -4.31 9.91 -22.79
CA GLU A 67 -4.62 8.65 -23.47
C GLU A 67 -4.26 8.67 -24.96
N THR A 68 -4.20 9.85 -25.58
CA THR A 68 -3.79 10.04 -26.98
C THR A 68 -2.29 10.00 -27.18
N ILE A 69 -1.51 10.05 -26.10
CA ILE A 69 -0.06 10.06 -26.11
C ILE A 69 0.44 8.62 -25.93
N LEU A 70 1.29 8.17 -26.86
CA LEU A 70 1.99 6.89 -26.75
C LEU A 70 3.23 7.04 -25.86
N ASP A 71 3.37 6.17 -24.86
CA ASP A 71 4.37 6.28 -23.79
C ASP A 71 5.27 5.02 -23.71
N GLN A 72 5.55 4.41 -24.86
CA GLN A 72 6.22 3.10 -24.93
C GLN A 72 7.59 3.07 -24.26
N GLU A 73 8.33 4.19 -24.26
CA GLU A 73 9.67 4.24 -23.67
C GLU A 73 9.62 4.13 -22.15
N VAL A 74 8.77 4.92 -21.49
CA VAL A 74 8.61 4.82 -20.04
C VAL A 74 7.96 3.49 -19.66
N GLU A 75 6.98 3.00 -20.42
CA GLU A 75 6.35 1.69 -20.20
C GLU A 75 7.38 0.55 -20.22
N ARG A 76 8.31 0.56 -21.18
CA ARG A 76 9.39 -0.44 -21.27
C ARG A 76 10.32 -0.39 -20.08
N ARG A 77 10.64 0.81 -19.58
CA ARG A 77 11.50 1.00 -18.40
C ARG A 77 10.82 0.52 -17.11
N LEU A 78 9.52 0.76 -16.99
CA LEU A 78 8.73 0.35 -15.84
C LEU A 78 8.41 -1.16 -15.82
N ALA A 79 8.47 -1.84 -16.97
CA ALA A 79 8.21 -3.27 -17.08
C ALA A 79 9.14 -4.13 -16.18
N GLY A 80 10.33 -3.62 -15.84
CA GLY A 80 11.27 -4.29 -14.93
C GLY A 80 10.90 -4.22 -13.44
N PHE A 81 9.96 -3.34 -13.06
CA PHE A 81 9.58 -3.13 -11.67
C PHE A 81 8.44 -4.07 -11.28
N LYS A 82 8.83 -5.23 -10.75
CA LYS A 82 7.92 -6.32 -10.42
C LYS A 82 6.85 -5.90 -9.40
N THR A 83 7.17 -5.06 -8.42
CA THR A 83 6.21 -4.68 -7.38
C THR A 83 5.12 -3.74 -7.90
N LEU A 84 5.35 -3.06 -9.03
CA LEU A 84 4.33 -2.22 -9.67
C LEU A 84 3.30 -3.02 -10.46
N GLN A 85 3.62 -4.28 -10.78
CA GLN A 85 2.75 -5.24 -11.49
C GLN A 85 1.96 -6.12 -10.51
N MET A 86 2.15 -5.94 -9.21
CA MET A 86 1.50 -6.72 -8.17
C MET A 86 0.34 -5.93 -7.58
N ASP A 87 -0.80 -6.59 -7.40
CA ASP A 87 -1.86 -6.06 -6.54
C ASP A 87 -1.44 -6.11 -5.06
N SER A 88 -2.18 -5.41 -4.18
CA SER A 88 -1.86 -5.36 -2.75
C SER A 88 -1.86 -6.73 -2.07
N PHE A 89 -2.65 -7.69 -2.55
CA PHE A 89 -2.69 -9.04 -2.00
C PHE A 89 -1.42 -9.82 -2.37
N GLN A 90 -0.99 -9.73 -3.63
CA GLN A 90 0.27 -10.29 -4.13
C GLN A 90 1.48 -9.67 -3.42
N LEU A 91 1.47 -8.35 -3.20
CA LEU A 91 2.51 -7.65 -2.44
C LEU A 91 2.57 -8.15 -0.99
N LEU A 92 1.42 -8.32 -0.33
CA LEU A 92 1.35 -8.86 1.03
C LEU A 92 1.89 -10.29 1.12
N ALA A 93 1.63 -11.12 0.11
CA ALA A 93 2.14 -12.48 0.10
C ALA A 93 3.65 -12.57 -0.21
N ALA A 94 4.14 -11.71 -1.10
CA ALA A 94 5.55 -11.62 -1.46
C ALA A 94 6.40 -11.05 -0.32
N TYR A 95 5.84 -10.08 0.41
CA TYR A 95 6.51 -9.35 1.48
C TYR A 95 5.68 -9.37 2.77
N PRO A 96 5.46 -10.54 3.40
CA PRO A 96 4.52 -10.67 4.50
C PRO A 96 4.96 -9.88 5.74
N PRO A 97 4.02 -9.20 6.45
CA PRO A 97 4.34 -8.46 7.65
C PRO A 97 4.80 -9.42 8.77
N PRO A 98 5.75 -9.02 9.64
CA PRO A 98 6.27 -9.90 10.69
C PRO A 98 5.21 -10.44 11.65
N GLN A 99 4.12 -9.70 11.88
CA GLN A 99 3.02 -10.14 12.72
C GLN A 99 2.28 -11.34 12.12
N LEU A 100 2.11 -11.37 10.79
CA LEU A 100 1.54 -12.52 10.09
C LEU A 100 2.47 -13.73 10.24
N LEU A 101 3.76 -13.54 10.00
CA LEU A 101 4.76 -14.60 10.07
C LEU A 101 4.88 -15.19 11.48
N ARG A 102 4.82 -14.36 12.53
CA ARG A 102 4.71 -14.87 13.92
C ARG A 102 3.45 -15.68 14.16
N GLY A 103 2.33 -15.26 13.57
CA GLY A 103 1.09 -16.04 13.64
C GLY A 103 1.24 -17.42 12.99
N ILE A 104 1.93 -17.49 11.85
CA ILE A 104 2.27 -18.74 11.16
C ILE A 104 3.14 -19.60 12.07
N GLU A 105 4.27 -19.09 12.52
CA GLU A 105 5.19 -19.79 13.41
C GLU A 105 4.47 -20.35 14.66
N GLN A 106 3.74 -19.52 15.40
CA GLN A 106 3.18 -19.89 16.71
C GLN A 106 1.98 -20.83 16.62
N ARG A 107 1.16 -20.72 15.57
CA ARG A 107 -0.11 -21.48 15.48
C ARG A 107 -0.03 -22.62 14.48
N LEU A 108 0.57 -22.37 13.34
CA LEU A 108 0.66 -23.32 12.24
C LEU A 108 1.94 -24.15 12.31
N GLY A 109 3.06 -23.56 12.74
CA GLY A 109 4.36 -24.23 12.86
C GLY A 109 4.30 -25.60 13.56
N PRO A 110 3.74 -25.70 14.77
CA PRO A 110 3.58 -26.98 15.49
C PRO A 110 2.78 -28.05 14.73
N GLN A 111 1.83 -27.63 13.90
CA GLN A 111 0.99 -28.54 13.11
C GLN A 111 1.67 -29.01 11.83
N LEU A 112 2.62 -28.22 11.35
CA LEU A 112 3.45 -28.54 10.19
C LEU A 112 4.72 -29.30 10.57
N GLY A 113 5.05 -29.40 11.86
CA GLY A 113 6.34 -29.90 12.32
C GLY A 113 7.49 -28.93 12.03
N MET A 114 7.18 -27.64 11.96
CA MET A 114 8.12 -26.55 11.75
C MET A 114 8.49 -25.96 13.11
N ASP A 115 9.73 -26.15 13.52
CA ASP A 115 10.30 -25.51 14.71
C ASP A 115 10.69 -24.04 14.43
N PRO A 116 11.05 -23.24 15.46
CA PRO A 116 11.39 -21.83 15.28
C PRO A 116 12.57 -21.56 14.35
N ASP A 117 13.53 -22.49 14.27
CA ASP A 117 14.73 -22.36 13.43
C ASP A 117 14.38 -22.61 11.96
N ALA A 118 13.61 -23.67 11.68
CA ALA A 118 13.07 -23.94 10.36
C ALA A 118 12.18 -22.79 9.87
N ALA A 119 11.35 -22.21 10.76
CA ALA A 119 10.55 -21.03 10.45
C ALA A 119 11.43 -19.82 10.12
N GLY A 120 12.51 -19.58 10.87
CA GLY A 120 13.47 -18.51 10.61
C GLY A 120 14.20 -18.65 9.28
N ALA A 121 14.60 -19.88 8.92
CA ALA A 121 15.21 -20.18 7.63
C ALA A 121 14.25 -19.94 6.44
N MET A 122 12.96 -20.27 6.61
CA MET A 122 11.92 -20.04 5.60
C MET A 122 11.47 -18.57 5.52
N PHE A 123 11.53 -17.86 6.64
CA PHE A 123 11.08 -16.49 6.81
C PHE A 123 12.17 -15.64 7.48
N PRO A 124 13.21 -15.23 6.74
CA PRO A 124 14.30 -14.41 7.29
C PRO A 124 13.82 -13.11 7.95
N GLU A 125 12.65 -12.59 7.56
CA GLU A 125 12.01 -11.43 8.16
C GLU A 125 11.64 -11.65 9.64
N LEU A 126 11.38 -12.91 10.02
CA LEU A 126 11.06 -13.34 11.36
C LEU A 126 12.27 -13.20 12.29
N GLU A 127 13.44 -13.65 11.84
CA GLU A 127 14.71 -13.49 12.58
C GLU A 127 15.03 -12.03 12.82
N ARG A 128 14.95 -11.20 11.77
CA ARG A 128 15.14 -9.74 11.89
C ARG A 128 14.16 -9.12 12.87
N PHE A 129 12.94 -9.64 12.94
CA PHE A 129 11.94 -9.16 13.88
C PHE A 129 12.25 -9.56 15.32
N ARG A 130 12.70 -10.81 15.57
CA ARG A 130 13.15 -11.27 16.89
C ARG A 130 14.36 -10.46 17.36
N GLU A 131 15.38 -10.28 16.51
CA GLU A 131 16.55 -9.43 16.79
C GLU A 131 16.14 -8.01 17.22
N ARG A 132 15.19 -7.39 16.51
CA ARG A 132 14.69 -6.04 16.86
C ARG A 132 13.96 -6.03 18.20
N GLN A 133 13.20 -7.07 18.51
CA GLN A 133 12.50 -7.19 19.80
C GLN A 133 13.47 -7.37 20.95
N GLU A 134 14.43 -8.28 20.82
CA GLU A 134 15.47 -8.53 21.82
C GLU A 134 16.27 -7.27 22.10
N ARG A 135 16.68 -6.53 21.05
CA ARG A 135 17.37 -5.24 21.21
C ARG A 135 16.51 -4.20 21.92
N ARG A 136 15.21 -4.15 21.64
CA ARG A 136 14.28 -3.26 22.35
C ARG A 136 14.13 -3.66 23.81
N ALA A 137 14.06 -4.96 24.11
CA ALA A 137 14.03 -5.47 25.48
C ALA A 137 15.32 -5.13 26.23
N GLN A 138 16.48 -5.39 25.63
CA GLN A 138 17.79 -5.05 26.18
C GLN A 138 17.97 -3.54 26.39
N SER A 139 17.46 -2.71 25.48
CA SER A 139 17.48 -1.25 25.62
C SER A 139 16.50 -0.74 26.69
N ALA A 140 15.42 -1.46 26.95
CA ALA A 140 14.45 -1.15 28.00
C ALA A 140 14.95 -1.62 29.39
N GLU A 141 15.70 -2.71 29.45
CA GLU A 141 16.33 -3.24 30.67
C GLU A 141 17.63 -2.49 31.03
N GLY A 142 18.32 -1.89 30.05
CA GLY A 142 19.57 -1.16 30.21
C GLY A 142 19.45 0.34 30.56
N GLN A 143 18.37 0.79 31.21
CA GLN A 143 18.23 2.18 31.70
C GLN A 143 19.16 2.50 32.90
N SER A 144 20.46 2.25 32.75
CA SER A 144 21.48 2.79 33.67
C SER A 144 22.75 3.29 32.99
N GLU A 145 23.16 2.83 31.80
CA GLU A 145 24.51 3.15 31.30
C GLU A 145 24.68 3.17 29.75
N ALA A 146 23.70 3.70 29.00
CA ALA A 146 23.91 4.01 27.58
C ALA A 146 23.85 5.52 27.32
N THR A 147 24.93 6.05 26.75
CA THR A 147 25.12 7.43 26.31
C THR A 147 23.88 8.01 25.63
N LYS A 148 23.37 9.11 26.18
CA LYS A 148 22.39 10.00 25.53
C LYS A 148 22.97 10.45 24.18
N GLY A 149 22.50 9.90 23.06
CA GLY A 149 22.94 10.36 21.74
C GLY A 149 22.34 9.64 20.55
N ASP A 150 22.22 8.31 20.59
CA ASP A 150 21.87 7.58 19.36
C ASP A 150 20.38 7.21 19.32
N ASP A 151 19.60 7.93 18.50
CA ASP A 151 18.23 7.57 18.10
C ASP A 151 18.23 6.20 17.39
N PRO A 152 17.19 5.36 17.54
CA PRO A 152 16.99 4.15 16.73
C PRO A 152 17.25 4.32 15.23
N VAL A 153 16.94 5.49 14.65
CA VAL A 153 17.28 5.83 13.26
C VAL A 153 18.79 5.84 13.04
N THR A 154 19.56 6.47 13.93
CA THR A 154 21.03 6.58 13.87
C THR A 154 21.72 5.21 13.95
N ARG A 155 21.17 4.28 14.76
CA ARG A 155 21.74 2.92 14.87
C ARG A 155 21.38 2.01 13.69
N GLU A 156 20.20 2.17 13.11
CA GLU A 156 19.81 1.41 11.91
C GLU A 156 20.59 1.89 10.68
N LEU A 157 20.87 3.19 10.60
CA LEU A 157 21.86 3.76 9.68
C LEU A 157 23.24 3.14 9.93
N GLY A 158 23.72 3.08 11.18
CA GLY A 158 25.01 2.46 11.51
C GLY A 158 25.10 0.95 11.24
N ARG A 159 24.00 0.18 11.32
CA ARG A 159 23.95 -1.23 10.86
C ARG A 159 24.03 -1.30 9.34
N ARG A 160 23.24 -0.48 8.65
CA ARG A 160 23.23 -0.42 7.18
C ARG A 160 24.57 0.02 6.63
N GLU A 161 25.31 0.87 7.33
CA GLU A 161 26.66 1.30 6.95
C GLU A 161 27.71 0.19 7.09
N ARG A 162 27.48 -0.82 7.94
CA ARG A 162 28.37 -1.99 8.08
C ARG A 162 28.16 -3.04 6.99
N LEU A 163 27.01 -3.02 6.32
CA LEU A 163 26.75 -3.87 5.16
C LEU A 163 27.42 -3.25 3.94
N SER A 164 28.01 -4.09 3.09
CA SER A 164 28.48 -3.62 1.78
C SER A 164 27.32 -3.02 0.97
N PRO A 165 27.58 -2.08 0.04
CA PRO A 165 26.54 -1.55 -0.84
C PRO A 165 25.71 -2.65 -1.55
N GLU A 166 26.37 -3.74 -1.94
CA GLU A 166 25.72 -4.90 -2.57
C GLU A 166 24.79 -5.64 -1.60
N GLU A 167 25.22 -5.89 -0.36
CA GLU A 167 24.39 -6.55 0.65
C GLU A 167 23.19 -5.68 1.04
N ARG A 168 23.38 -4.36 1.21
CA ARG A 168 22.28 -3.42 1.46
C ARG A 168 21.25 -3.45 0.34
N MET A 169 21.73 -3.47 -0.91
CA MET A 169 20.87 -3.54 -2.08
C MET A 169 20.12 -4.89 -2.11
N ARG A 170 20.82 -6.00 -1.91
CA ARG A 170 20.21 -7.35 -1.90
C ARG A 170 19.16 -7.49 -0.79
N GLU A 171 19.44 -6.95 0.39
CA GLU A 171 18.48 -6.91 1.50
C GLU A 171 17.27 -6.03 1.17
N ALA A 172 17.50 -4.81 0.68
CA ALA A 172 16.43 -3.91 0.27
C ALA A 172 15.52 -4.58 -0.76
N MET A 173 16.11 -5.25 -1.76
CA MET A 173 15.41 -5.92 -2.86
C MET A 173 14.65 -7.21 -2.45
N SER A 174 14.96 -7.77 -1.28
CA SER A 174 14.26 -8.93 -0.70
C SER A 174 13.30 -8.55 0.43
N SER A 175 13.12 -7.26 0.68
CA SER A 175 12.30 -6.74 1.79
C SER A 175 11.12 -5.89 1.27
N PRO A 176 10.12 -5.60 2.12
CA PRO A 176 9.07 -4.63 1.80
C PRO A 176 9.61 -3.24 1.37
N ALA A 177 10.88 -2.91 1.65
CA ALA A 177 11.49 -1.67 1.19
C ALA A 177 11.54 -1.58 -0.35
N ARG A 178 11.62 -2.71 -1.05
CA ARG A 178 11.60 -2.76 -2.51
C ARG A 178 10.37 -2.10 -3.11
N ILE A 179 9.20 -2.25 -2.48
CA ILE A 179 7.94 -1.65 -2.91
C ILE A 179 8.10 -0.13 -3.02
N VAL A 180 8.68 0.48 -1.98
CA VAL A 180 8.90 1.92 -1.91
C VAL A 180 9.98 2.35 -2.91
N ILE A 181 11.06 1.60 -3.01
CA ILE A 181 12.17 1.89 -3.93
C ILE A 181 11.70 1.88 -5.38
N GLU A 182 11.03 0.82 -5.83
CA GLU A 182 10.52 0.71 -7.21
C GLU A 182 9.46 1.78 -7.50
N LEU A 183 8.59 2.10 -6.52
CA LEU A 183 7.63 3.20 -6.67
C LEU A 183 8.34 4.55 -6.86
N SER A 184 9.31 4.89 -6.00
CA SER A 184 10.08 6.13 -6.12
C SER A 184 10.85 6.20 -7.44
N GLN A 185 11.45 5.10 -7.89
CA GLN A 185 12.12 5.02 -9.19
C GLN A 185 11.14 5.23 -10.34
N ALA A 186 9.93 4.67 -10.25
CA ALA A 186 8.92 4.85 -11.28
C ALA A 186 8.47 6.30 -11.43
N LYS A 187 8.29 7.01 -10.31
CA LYS A 187 7.96 8.45 -10.33
C LYS A 187 9.06 9.25 -11.05
N LEU A 188 10.34 8.98 -10.73
CA LEU A 188 11.46 9.62 -11.40
C LEU A 188 11.53 9.30 -12.89
N LEU A 189 11.36 8.02 -13.26
CA LEU A 189 11.38 7.61 -14.67
C LEU A 189 10.23 8.23 -15.46
N ARG A 190 9.05 8.37 -14.86
CA ARG A 190 7.93 9.07 -15.49
C ARG A 190 8.21 10.56 -15.67
N ALA A 191 8.77 11.22 -14.66
CA ALA A 191 9.16 12.63 -14.79
C ALA A 191 10.15 12.86 -15.95
N ILE A 192 11.14 11.97 -16.09
CA ILE A 192 12.18 12.09 -17.13
C ILE A 192 11.67 11.68 -18.52
N TYR A 193 11.03 10.52 -18.62
CA TYR A 193 10.80 9.83 -19.91
C TYR A 193 9.34 9.83 -20.38
N SER A 194 8.36 10.15 -19.53
CA SER A 194 6.96 10.19 -19.96
C SER A 194 6.72 11.37 -20.89
N GLU A 195 6.00 11.14 -21.98
CA GLU A 195 5.51 12.20 -22.86
C GLU A 195 4.21 12.83 -22.33
N ARG A 196 3.58 12.22 -21.31
CA ARG A 196 2.38 12.71 -20.61
C ARG A 196 2.74 13.63 -19.45
N GLN A 197 3.60 14.62 -19.69
CA GLN A 197 4.17 15.51 -18.67
C GLN A 197 3.13 16.15 -17.74
N LEU A 198 2.04 16.68 -18.28
CA LEU A 198 0.98 17.29 -17.47
C LEU A 198 0.32 16.28 -16.54
N ALA A 199 0.07 15.07 -17.03
CA ALA A 199 -0.57 14.03 -16.24
C ALA A 199 0.33 13.54 -15.09
N GLU A 200 1.66 13.49 -15.31
CA GLU A 200 2.62 13.14 -14.25
C GLU A 200 2.72 14.23 -13.18
N VAL A 201 2.83 15.51 -13.57
CA VAL A 201 2.83 16.64 -12.62
C VAL A 201 1.54 16.69 -11.80
N MET A 202 0.38 16.49 -12.45
CA MET A 202 -0.89 16.48 -11.74
C MET A 202 -1.04 15.25 -10.83
N THR A 203 -0.52 14.09 -11.23
CA THR A 203 -0.47 12.91 -10.36
C THR A 203 0.35 13.20 -9.11
N ASP A 204 1.53 13.82 -9.26
CA ASP A 204 2.37 14.20 -8.13
C ASP A 204 1.71 15.24 -7.21
N PHE A 205 1.10 16.26 -7.80
CA PHE A 205 0.36 17.28 -7.07
C PHE A 205 -0.74 16.65 -6.20
N TRP A 206 -1.59 15.82 -6.80
CA TRP A 206 -2.70 15.18 -6.07
C TRP A 206 -2.25 14.13 -5.08
N PHE A 207 -1.19 13.37 -5.39
CA PHE A 207 -0.62 12.41 -4.46
C PHE A 207 -0.05 13.10 -3.22
N ASN A 208 0.56 14.28 -3.38
CA ASN A 208 1.03 15.10 -2.27
C ASN A 208 -0.12 15.78 -1.50
N HIS A 209 -1.20 16.17 -2.20
CA HIS A 209 -2.35 16.81 -1.55
C HIS A 209 -3.18 15.79 -0.74
N PHE A 210 -3.50 14.63 -1.32
CA PHE A 210 -4.16 13.52 -0.64
C PHE A 210 -3.14 12.49 -0.14
N ASN A 211 -2.21 12.94 0.69
CA ASN A 211 -1.06 12.14 1.10
C ASN A 211 -1.44 10.98 2.05
N VAL A 212 -0.73 9.86 1.88
CA VAL A 212 -0.71 8.74 2.84
C VAL A 212 0.72 8.45 3.25
N PHE A 213 0.94 8.06 4.50
CA PHE A 213 2.29 7.74 4.97
C PHE A 213 2.63 6.27 4.74
N VAL A 214 3.48 6.00 3.73
CA VAL A 214 4.00 4.66 3.44
C VAL A 214 4.68 3.97 4.64
N GLY A 215 5.12 4.75 5.63
CA GLY A 215 5.67 4.24 6.88
C GLY A 215 4.65 3.60 7.82
N LYS A 216 3.36 3.92 7.68
CA LYS A 216 2.29 3.50 8.59
C LYS A 216 1.78 2.10 8.25
N GLY A 217 2.33 1.08 8.91
CA GLY A 217 1.77 -0.27 8.91
C GLY A 217 1.42 -0.78 7.51
N ALA A 218 0.13 -1.04 7.27
CA ALA A 218 -0.39 -1.62 6.03
C ALA A 218 -0.22 -0.71 4.79
N ASP A 219 -0.08 0.61 4.97
CA ASP A 219 0.06 1.54 3.85
C ASP A 219 1.24 1.19 2.96
N ARG A 220 2.30 0.58 3.51
CA ARG A 220 3.44 0.09 2.73
C ARG A 220 3.08 -0.85 1.57
N TRP A 221 2.00 -1.60 1.67
CA TRP A 221 1.51 -2.51 0.61
C TRP A 221 0.35 -1.91 -0.21
N LEU A 222 -0.20 -0.76 0.23
CA LEU A 222 -1.36 -0.11 -0.37
C LEU A 222 -0.97 1.17 -1.14
N THR A 223 0.20 1.77 -0.87
CA THR A 223 0.59 3.04 -1.51
C THR A 223 0.71 2.93 -3.04
N THR A 224 1.18 1.78 -3.55
CA THR A 224 1.30 1.57 -5.00
C THR A 224 -0.07 1.55 -5.68
N SER A 225 -1.04 0.80 -5.15
CA SER A 225 -2.41 0.79 -5.68
C SER A 225 -3.08 2.14 -5.47
N TYR A 226 -2.78 2.84 -4.37
CA TYR A 226 -3.30 4.18 -4.11
C TYR A 226 -2.87 5.19 -5.18
N GLU A 227 -1.57 5.24 -5.53
CA GLU A 227 -1.10 6.10 -6.62
C GLU A 227 -1.78 5.71 -7.94
N GLN A 228 -1.81 4.41 -8.26
CA GLN A 228 -2.28 3.93 -9.56
C GLN A 228 -3.79 4.09 -9.73
N GLU A 229 -4.59 3.62 -8.77
CA GLU A 229 -6.04 3.43 -8.89
C GLU A 229 -6.84 4.64 -8.39
N ALA A 230 -6.37 5.32 -7.34
CA ALA A 230 -7.08 6.47 -6.79
C ALA A 230 -6.60 7.77 -7.43
N ILE A 231 -5.28 8.01 -7.46
CA ILE A 231 -4.74 9.29 -7.90
C ILE A 231 -4.61 9.37 -9.43
N ARG A 232 -3.77 8.52 -10.02
CA ARG A 232 -3.37 8.61 -11.43
C ARG A 232 -4.55 8.47 -12.39
N LEU A 233 -5.48 7.55 -12.12
CA LEU A 233 -6.70 7.38 -12.92
C LEU A 233 -7.59 8.64 -12.95
N HIS A 234 -7.51 9.50 -11.93
CA HIS A 234 -8.40 10.65 -11.77
C HIS A 234 -7.67 12.00 -11.80
N ALA A 235 -6.36 12.03 -12.07
CA ALA A 235 -5.51 13.22 -11.92
C ALA A 235 -5.93 14.42 -12.79
N LEU A 236 -6.46 14.14 -14.00
CA LEU A 236 -7.03 15.14 -14.92
C LEU A 236 -8.57 15.08 -15.00
N GLY A 237 -9.19 14.30 -14.13
CA GLY A 237 -10.62 14.03 -14.12
C GLY A 237 -11.43 15.04 -13.29
N LYS A 238 -12.65 14.63 -12.90
CA LYS A 238 -13.48 15.44 -12.00
C LYS A 238 -12.96 15.30 -10.57
N PHE A 239 -12.83 16.43 -9.88
CA PHE A 239 -12.42 16.44 -8.47
C PHE A 239 -13.29 15.55 -7.57
N ARG A 240 -14.61 15.51 -7.80
CA ARG A 240 -15.53 14.63 -7.05
C ARG A 240 -15.15 13.15 -7.16
N ASP A 241 -14.73 12.72 -8.34
CA ASP A 241 -14.39 11.32 -8.60
C ASP A 241 -13.04 10.99 -7.95
N LEU A 242 -12.05 11.89 -8.09
CA LEU A 242 -10.77 11.81 -7.37
C LEU A 242 -10.97 11.75 -5.85
N LEU A 243 -11.73 12.69 -5.28
CA LEU A 243 -12.02 12.73 -3.85
C LEU A 243 -12.73 11.47 -3.37
N GLY A 244 -13.71 10.98 -4.14
CA GLY A 244 -14.40 9.73 -3.82
C GLY A 244 -13.46 8.52 -3.84
N ALA A 245 -12.58 8.45 -4.84
CA ALA A 245 -11.59 7.40 -4.96
C ALA A 245 -10.58 7.42 -3.80
N THR A 246 -10.07 8.59 -3.42
CA THR A 246 -9.13 8.70 -2.30
C THR A 246 -9.80 8.40 -0.96
N ALA A 247 -11.01 8.91 -0.72
CA ALA A 247 -11.77 8.68 0.51
C ALA A 247 -12.05 7.20 0.80
N GLN A 248 -12.32 6.43 -0.26
CA GLN A 248 -12.73 5.03 -0.15
C GLN A 248 -11.57 4.05 -0.29
N HIS A 249 -10.40 4.52 -0.76
CA HIS A 249 -9.26 3.63 -0.96
C HIS A 249 -8.75 3.07 0.38
N PRO A 250 -8.44 1.76 0.47
CA PRO A 250 -7.96 1.13 1.71
C PRO A 250 -6.76 1.82 2.36
N ALA A 251 -5.85 2.40 1.55
CA ALA A 251 -4.71 3.17 2.05
C ALA A 251 -5.17 4.37 2.90
N MET A 252 -6.09 5.21 2.40
CA MET A 252 -6.55 6.38 3.14
C MET A 252 -7.34 5.98 4.40
N LEU A 253 -8.16 4.92 4.29
CA LEU A 253 -8.91 4.38 5.42
C LEU A 253 -8.00 3.83 6.52
N PHE A 254 -6.87 3.24 6.15
CA PHE A 254 -5.85 2.77 7.09
C PHE A 254 -5.03 3.95 7.66
N TYR A 255 -4.59 4.85 6.80
CA TYR A 255 -3.78 6.02 7.15
C TYR A 255 -4.44 6.90 8.20
N LEU A 256 -5.76 7.04 8.15
CA LEU A 256 -6.52 7.87 9.09
C LEU A 256 -7.20 7.07 10.19
N ASP A 257 -6.91 5.77 10.28
CA ASP A 257 -7.52 4.85 11.25
C ASP A 257 -9.04 4.75 11.13
N ASN A 258 -9.63 5.14 10.00
CA ASN A 258 -11.08 5.04 9.76
C ASN A 258 -11.58 3.59 9.83
N TRP A 259 -10.72 2.62 9.52
CA TRP A 259 -11.02 1.19 9.70
C TRP A 259 -11.28 0.78 11.17
N LEU A 260 -10.88 1.62 12.14
CA LEU A 260 -11.18 1.43 13.57
C LEU A 260 -12.51 2.07 14.00
N SER A 261 -13.14 2.85 13.12
CA SER A 261 -14.40 3.53 13.40
C SER A 261 -15.50 2.53 13.68
N ALA A 262 -16.23 2.72 14.78
CA ALA A 262 -17.35 1.88 15.16
C ALA A 262 -18.47 2.72 15.79
N ASP A 263 -19.72 2.34 15.54
CA ASP A 263 -20.86 2.88 16.28
C ASP A 263 -20.73 2.48 17.77
N PRO A 264 -20.64 3.44 18.72
CA PRO A 264 -20.54 3.15 20.15
C PRO A 264 -21.74 2.38 20.72
N LYS A 265 -22.88 2.40 20.02
CA LYS A 265 -24.14 1.77 20.41
C LYS A 265 -24.42 0.47 19.67
N ALA A 266 -23.60 0.10 18.69
CA ALA A 266 -23.82 -1.13 17.94
C ALA A 266 -23.55 -2.35 18.81
N ASP A 267 -24.58 -3.18 18.99
CA ASP A 267 -24.44 -4.52 19.53
C ASP A 267 -24.03 -5.46 18.40
N TYR A 268 -22.72 -5.62 18.21
CA TYR A 268 -22.18 -6.49 17.17
C TYR A 268 -22.25 -7.95 17.61
N ASP A 269 -23.19 -8.72 17.04
CA ASP A 269 -23.09 -10.18 17.11
C ASP A 269 -21.86 -10.64 16.32
N GLN A 270 -20.83 -11.05 17.07
CA GLN A 270 -19.57 -11.57 16.53
C GLN A 270 -19.77 -12.75 15.57
N ARG A 271 -20.84 -13.54 15.74
CA ARG A 271 -21.17 -14.64 14.83
C ARG A 271 -21.67 -14.12 13.49
N GLU A 272 -22.58 -13.17 13.51
CA GLU A 272 -23.13 -12.55 12.30
C GLU A 272 -22.05 -11.80 11.52
N LEU A 273 -21.19 -11.04 12.21
CA LEU A 273 -20.04 -10.39 11.57
C LEU A 273 -19.12 -11.39 10.87
N ARG A 274 -18.81 -12.51 11.52
CA ARG A 274 -18.00 -13.58 10.91
C ARG A 274 -18.69 -14.20 9.70
N ARG A 275 -19.99 -14.52 9.77
CA ARG A 275 -20.74 -15.04 8.62
C ARG A 275 -20.70 -14.08 7.44
N ARG A 276 -20.93 -12.79 7.68
CA ARG A 276 -20.86 -11.75 6.65
C ARG A 276 -19.46 -11.66 6.03
N TYR A 277 -18.42 -11.72 6.86
CA TYR A 277 -17.04 -11.71 6.37
C TYR A 277 -16.75 -12.91 5.46
N PHE A 278 -17.16 -14.12 5.83
CA PHE A 278 -16.97 -15.31 4.98
C PHE A 278 -17.80 -15.26 3.70
N ALA A 279 -19.06 -14.82 3.77
CA ALA A 279 -19.90 -14.63 2.59
C ALA A 279 -19.31 -13.57 1.65
N TYR A 280 -18.73 -12.50 2.19
CA TYR A 280 -18.01 -11.49 1.42
C TYR A 280 -16.80 -12.09 0.70
N LEU A 281 -15.95 -12.84 1.40
CA LEU A 281 -14.80 -13.51 0.78
C LEU A 281 -15.25 -14.45 -0.35
N GLN A 282 -16.26 -15.28 -0.11
CA GLN A 282 -16.83 -16.15 -1.15
C GLN A 282 -17.37 -15.38 -2.35
N GLY A 283 -18.09 -14.27 -2.12
CA GLY A 283 -18.60 -13.41 -3.18
C GLY A 283 -17.50 -12.75 -4.01
N GLN A 284 -16.31 -12.55 -3.44
CA GLN A 284 -15.11 -12.08 -4.14
C GLN A 284 -14.30 -13.23 -4.78
N GLY A 285 -14.78 -14.47 -4.71
CA GLY A 285 -14.03 -15.65 -5.16
C GLY A 285 -12.78 -15.93 -4.31
N MET A 286 -12.66 -15.31 -3.13
CA MET A 286 -11.54 -15.50 -2.22
C MET A 286 -11.83 -16.62 -1.23
N GLN A 287 -10.82 -17.48 -1.03
CA GLN A 287 -10.91 -18.54 -0.02
C GLN A 287 -10.41 -18.03 1.35
N PRO A 288 -11.03 -18.48 2.45
CA PRO A 288 -10.47 -18.31 3.78
C PRO A 288 -9.02 -18.77 3.85
N GLY A 289 -8.13 -17.90 4.34
CA GLY A 289 -6.70 -18.20 4.40
C GLY A 289 -5.99 -18.17 3.05
N ALA A 290 -6.60 -17.64 1.98
CA ALA A 290 -5.95 -17.48 0.67
C ALA A 290 -4.59 -16.77 0.77
N LEU A 291 -4.46 -15.74 1.62
CA LEU A 291 -3.19 -15.05 1.86
C LEU A 291 -2.13 -16.01 2.41
N LEU A 292 -2.50 -16.85 3.36
CA LEU A 292 -1.60 -17.84 3.95
C LEU A 292 -1.14 -18.86 2.91
N LEU A 293 -2.07 -19.35 2.09
CA LEU A 293 -1.75 -20.27 1.00
C LEU A 293 -0.82 -19.63 -0.03
N GLU A 294 -1.06 -18.36 -0.38
CA GLU A 294 -0.22 -17.63 -1.32
C GLU A 294 1.19 -17.37 -0.75
N VAL A 295 1.32 -17.04 0.54
CA VAL A 295 2.62 -16.91 1.22
C VAL A 295 3.46 -18.18 1.11
N PHE A 296 2.84 -19.36 1.25
CA PHE A 296 3.49 -20.65 1.12
C PHE A 296 3.83 -20.97 -0.34
N ARG A 297 2.88 -20.74 -1.25
CA ARG A 297 3.05 -20.95 -2.70
C ARG A 297 4.20 -20.14 -3.27
N GLN A 298 4.34 -18.86 -2.89
CA GLN A 298 5.43 -18.01 -3.36
C GLN A 298 6.81 -18.44 -2.85
N ARG A 299 6.85 -19.26 -1.80
CA ARG A 299 8.08 -19.87 -1.26
C ARG A 299 8.30 -21.30 -1.76
N GLY A 300 7.47 -21.80 -2.67
CA GLY A 300 7.55 -23.17 -3.18
C GLY A 300 7.24 -24.24 -2.13
N LEU A 301 6.51 -23.88 -1.07
CA LEU A 301 6.16 -24.80 0.01
C LEU A 301 4.87 -25.56 -0.31
N ASP A 302 4.79 -26.81 0.15
CA ASP A 302 3.56 -27.61 0.04
C ASP A 302 2.41 -26.97 0.85
N THR A 303 1.31 -26.67 0.16
CA THR A 303 0.11 -26.07 0.76
C THR A 303 -0.85 -27.11 1.33
N SER A 304 -0.70 -28.39 1.02
CA SER A 304 -1.68 -29.45 1.39
C SER A 304 -1.94 -29.51 2.90
N ARG A 305 -0.88 -29.39 3.71
CA ARG A 305 -1.01 -29.39 5.18
C ARG A 305 -1.66 -28.10 5.71
N VAL A 306 -1.43 -26.98 5.03
CA VAL A 306 -2.04 -25.69 5.36
C VAL A 306 -3.53 -25.72 5.04
N GLU A 307 -3.90 -26.25 3.87
CA GLU A 307 -5.28 -26.44 3.42
C GLU A 307 -6.04 -27.33 4.42
N GLN A 308 -5.50 -28.50 4.78
CA GLN A 308 -6.09 -29.38 5.79
C GLN A 308 -6.24 -28.69 7.16
N TYR A 309 -5.29 -27.83 7.54
CA TYR A 309 -5.42 -27.06 8.77
C TYR A 309 -6.57 -26.07 8.68
N LEU A 310 -6.66 -25.31 7.58
CA LEU A 310 -7.72 -24.32 7.35
C LEU A 310 -9.10 -24.98 7.33
N GLU A 311 -9.27 -26.10 6.64
CA GLU A 311 -10.50 -26.91 6.63
C GLU A 311 -10.91 -27.31 8.05
N ARG A 312 -9.98 -27.89 8.83
CA ARG A 312 -10.25 -28.25 10.24
C ARG A 312 -10.62 -27.04 11.10
N GLN A 313 -10.08 -25.85 10.82
CA GLN A 313 -10.49 -24.63 11.53
C GLN A 313 -11.92 -24.24 11.14
N MET A 314 -12.27 -24.31 9.85
CA MET A 314 -13.62 -23.99 9.38
C MET A 314 -14.66 -24.93 9.98
N ASP A 315 -14.42 -26.25 9.96
CA ASP A 315 -15.33 -27.23 10.57
C ASP A 315 -15.59 -26.97 12.05
N ARG A 316 -14.53 -26.63 12.80
CA ARG A 316 -14.66 -26.27 14.23
C ARG A 316 -15.47 -25.00 14.42
N MET A 317 -15.29 -24.00 13.56
CA MET A 317 -16.04 -22.75 13.62
C MET A 317 -17.52 -22.97 13.31
N GLU A 318 -17.85 -23.74 12.26
CA GLU A 318 -19.23 -24.10 11.94
C GLU A 318 -19.90 -24.89 13.06
N ALA A 319 -19.16 -25.79 13.71
CA ALA A 319 -19.66 -26.54 14.87
C ALA A 319 -19.98 -25.65 16.08
N MET A 320 -19.23 -24.55 16.30
CA MET A 320 -19.52 -23.57 17.37
C MET A 320 -20.75 -22.69 17.07
N ASP A 321 -21.05 -22.45 15.80
CA ASP A 321 -22.18 -21.63 15.38
C ASP A 321 -23.50 -22.41 15.27
N ASN A 322 -23.48 -23.74 15.41
CA ASN A 322 -24.66 -24.60 15.38
C ASN A 322 -25.19 -24.93 16.80
N PRO A 323 -26.30 -24.31 17.27
CA PRO A 323 -26.83 -24.53 18.61
C PRO A 323 -27.37 -25.94 18.86
N ARG A 324 -27.60 -26.75 17.82
CA ARG A 324 -28.12 -28.12 17.94
C ARG A 324 -27.04 -29.20 18.08
N ARG A 325 -25.76 -28.88 17.85
CA ARG A 325 -24.64 -29.85 17.95
C ARG A 325 -23.84 -29.75 19.25
N GLY A 326 -24.09 -28.72 20.07
CA GLY A 326 -23.32 -28.42 21.29
C GLY A 326 -23.80 -29.09 22.59
N ARG A 327 -24.42 -30.28 22.58
CA ARG A 327 -24.76 -31.02 23.81
C ARG A 327 -23.73 -32.10 24.15
N PHE A 328 -22.46 -31.72 24.25
CA PHE A 328 -21.46 -32.51 24.98
C PHE A 328 -20.48 -31.58 25.68
N THR A 329 -20.92 -31.00 26.80
CA THR A 329 -20.01 -30.48 27.82
C THR A 329 -20.15 -31.35 29.07
N ARG A 330 -19.16 -32.23 29.28
CA ARG A 330 -18.85 -32.71 30.64
C ARG A 330 -18.50 -31.44 31.44
N ARG A 331 -19.35 -31.06 32.40
CA ARG A 331 -19.04 -30.04 33.40
C ARG A 331 -17.74 -30.45 34.10
N ARG A 332 -16.66 -29.69 33.93
CA ARG A 332 -15.56 -29.68 34.90
C ARG A 332 -16.01 -28.81 36.08
N PRO A 333 -15.98 -29.30 37.32
CA PRO A 333 -16.06 -28.44 38.49
C PRO A 333 -14.73 -27.70 38.64
N ASP A 334 -14.81 -26.49 39.19
CA ASP A 334 -13.72 -25.60 39.59
C ASP A 334 -13.00 -24.82 38.48
N ASP A 335 -13.54 -23.64 38.19
CA ASP A 335 -12.81 -22.54 37.53
C ASP A 335 -13.25 -21.20 38.15
N GLN A 336 -13.11 -21.09 39.49
CA GLN A 336 -13.15 -19.80 40.18
C GLN A 336 -11.78 -19.14 40.04
N ARG A 337 -11.71 -18.20 39.09
CA ARG A 337 -10.78 -17.05 38.93
C ARG A 337 -10.42 -16.87 37.46
N ARG A 338 -11.39 -16.45 36.66
CA ARG A 338 -11.06 -15.80 35.38
C ARG A 338 -10.63 -14.36 35.68
N PRO A 339 -9.44 -13.91 35.26
CA PRO A 339 -9.10 -12.50 35.29
C PRO A 339 -10.18 -11.74 34.49
N GLN A 340 -10.66 -10.63 35.01
CA GLN A 340 -11.57 -9.75 34.26
C GLN A 340 -10.87 -9.38 32.95
N ALA A 341 -11.51 -9.69 31.82
CA ALA A 341 -11.04 -9.23 30.52
C ALA A 341 -10.92 -7.70 30.59
N PRO A 342 -9.80 -7.11 30.12
CA PRO A 342 -9.65 -5.66 30.12
C PRO A 342 -10.86 -5.04 29.41
N GLN A 343 -11.47 -4.04 30.04
CA GLN A 343 -12.60 -3.30 29.47
C GLN A 343 -12.26 -2.93 28.02
N GLN A 344 -13.00 -3.50 27.07
CA GLN A 344 -12.93 -3.09 25.67
C GLN A 344 -13.28 -1.61 25.64
N GLN A 345 -12.27 -0.77 25.46
CA GLN A 345 -12.43 0.66 25.21
C GLN A 345 -13.45 0.78 24.07
N ARG A 346 -14.62 1.35 24.37
CA ARG A 346 -15.70 1.51 23.39
C ARG A 346 -15.14 2.31 22.22
N ARG A 347 -14.93 1.67 21.07
CA ARG A 347 -14.46 2.33 19.86
C ARG A 347 -15.58 3.25 19.39
N GLY A 348 -15.29 4.54 19.33
CA GLY A 348 -16.21 5.56 18.82
C GLY A 348 -16.05 5.80 17.33
N LEU A 349 -16.85 6.73 16.81
CA LEU A 349 -16.65 7.23 15.45
C LEU A 349 -15.26 7.88 15.36
N ASN A 350 -14.52 7.52 14.32
CA ASN A 350 -13.25 8.18 14.00
C ASN A 350 -13.53 9.41 13.14
N GLU A 351 -13.10 10.59 13.63
CA GLU A 351 -13.30 11.88 12.97
C GLU A 351 -12.06 12.35 12.18
N ASN A 352 -10.97 11.58 12.16
CA ASN A 352 -9.71 11.98 11.52
C ASN A 352 -9.91 12.40 10.07
N TYR A 353 -10.69 11.66 9.27
CA TYR A 353 -10.94 12.07 7.88
C TYR A 353 -11.75 13.36 7.75
N ALA A 354 -12.73 13.58 8.62
CA ALA A 354 -13.47 14.84 8.63
C ALA A 354 -12.55 16.00 9.02
N ARG A 355 -11.66 15.78 9.99
CA ARG A 355 -10.65 16.75 10.40
C ARG A 355 -9.67 17.06 9.28
N GLU A 356 -9.08 16.05 8.65
CA GLU A 356 -8.16 16.23 7.52
C GLU A 356 -8.83 16.99 6.36
N LEU A 357 -10.08 16.65 6.01
CA LEU A 357 -10.80 17.39 4.97
C LEU A 357 -11.03 18.87 5.34
N LEU A 358 -11.31 19.18 6.61
CA LEU A 358 -11.48 20.57 7.05
C LEU A 358 -10.13 21.31 7.15
N GLU A 359 -9.10 20.65 7.66
CA GLU A 359 -7.75 21.20 7.86
C GLU A 359 -7.02 21.42 6.52
N LEU A 360 -7.23 20.54 5.53
CA LEU A 360 -6.76 20.70 4.14
C LEU A 360 -7.29 21.97 3.45
N HIS A 361 -8.37 22.56 3.99
CA HIS A 361 -8.96 23.80 3.48
C HIS A 361 -8.68 25.03 4.36
N THR A 362 -7.99 24.89 5.51
CA THR A 362 -7.81 26.00 6.46
C THR A 362 -6.38 26.31 6.89
N LEU A 363 -5.36 25.54 6.49
CA LEU A 363 -3.96 25.89 6.78
C LEU A 363 -3.03 25.71 5.57
N GLY A 364 -2.98 26.79 4.78
CA GLY A 364 -1.87 27.16 3.92
C GLY A 364 -1.75 28.69 3.93
N VAL A 365 -1.48 29.24 5.11
CA VAL A 365 -1.11 30.66 5.29
C VAL A 365 0.38 30.68 5.60
N ASP A 366 1.08 31.38 4.70
CA ASP A 366 2.49 31.80 4.63
C ASP A 366 3.57 30.78 4.25
#